data_AF-A0A445CCJ5-F1
#
_entry.id   AF-A0A445CCJ5-F1
#
_cell.length_a   1.000
_cell.length_b   1.000
_cell.length_c   1.000
_cell.angle_alpha   90.00
_cell.angle_beta   90.00
_cell.angle_gamma   90.00
#
_symmetry.space_group_name_H-M   'P 1'
#
loop_
_entity.id
_entity.type
_entity.pdbx_description
1 polymer ?
#
loop_
_entity_poly.entity_id
_entity_poly.type
_entity_poly.pdbx_seq_one_letter_code
_entity_poly.pdbx_strand_id
1 'polypeptide(L)'
;MSSTTKSHRLCGIVFLESMDDPTQVPEEPAQNSVKYLTWHRTASSRSSSSRNPVGANSRDDTEAFANNLFDTSCMISESHASTLDRLYAWERKLYDEVKASKIIRNEYNTKCKILRHLESKGEKTHTIDKTRAVVKDLHSRIRVAIHRIDSISKRIEELRDKELQPQLEELIEGSIITVLGKQAIS
;
A
#
# COMPACT_ATOMS: atom_id res chain seq x y z
N MET A 1 13.59 -18.79 12.43
CA MET A 1 12.98 -19.14 11.12
C MET A 1 11.48 -18.84 11.15
N SER A 2 11.05 -17.60 10.91
CA SER A 2 9.62 -17.22 10.83
C SER A 2 9.45 -15.86 10.12
N SER A 3 9.68 -15.81 8.82
CA SER A 3 9.56 -14.57 8.02
C SER A 3 8.73 -14.76 6.73
N THR A 4 8.58 -16.00 6.24
CA THR A 4 7.93 -16.30 4.96
C THR A 4 6.39 -16.33 5.01
N THR A 5 5.77 -16.47 6.17
CA THR A 5 4.29 -16.58 6.31
C THR A 5 3.53 -15.26 6.43
N LYS A 6 4.20 -14.12 6.63
CA LYS A 6 3.53 -12.79 6.66
C LYS A 6 3.40 -12.17 5.26
N SER A 7 4.45 -12.20 4.43
CA SER A 7 4.43 -11.68 3.04
C SER A 7 3.30 -12.29 2.19
N HIS A 8 2.98 -13.58 2.38
CA HIS A 8 1.83 -14.23 1.74
C HIS A 8 0.46 -13.60 2.08
N ARG A 9 0.29 -12.95 3.24
CA ARG A 9 -1.00 -12.34 3.62
C ARG A 9 -1.33 -11.07 2.83
N LEU A 10 -0.33 -10.26 2.49
CA LEU A 10 -0.55 -9.09 1.62
C LEU A 10 -0.81 -9.50 0.17
N CYS A 11 -0.07 -10.50 -0.33
CA CYS A 11 -0.28 -11.05 -1.67
C CYS A 11 -1.67 -11.70 -1.82
N GLY A 12 -2.12 -12.44 -0.80
CA GLY A 12 -3.44 -13.07 -0.78
C GLY A 12 -4.62 -12.10 -0.96
N ILE A 13 -4.54 -10.90 -0.36
CA ILE A 13 -5.59 -9.87 -0.49
C ILE A 13 -5.76 -9.37 -1.94
N VAL A 14 -4.70 -9.45 -2.76
CA VAL A 14 -4.77 -9.05 -4.19
C VAL A 14 -5.31 -10.18 -5.07
N PHE A 15 -5.15 -11.44 -4.65
CA PHE A 15 -5.44 -12.63 -5.46
C PHE A 15 -6.86 -13.20 -5.24
N LEU A 16 -7.43 -13.05 -4.05
CA LEU A 16 -8.62 -13.80 -3.59
C LEU A 16 -9.98 -13.22 -4.05
N GLU A 17 -10.09 -12.72 -5.28
CA GLU A 17 -11.35 -12.13 -5.80
C GLU A 17 -11.66 -12.56 -7.26
N SER A 18 -11.25 -13.78 -7.65
CA SER A 18 -11.64 -14.39 -8.92
C SER A 18 -11.51 -15.93 -8.91
N MET A 19 -12.21 -16.60 -8.00
CA MET A 19 -12.52 -18.03 -8.14
C MET A 19 -13.93 -18.31 -7.58
N ASP A 20 -14.85 -18.55 -8.51
CA ASP A 20 -16.10 -19.33 -8.43
C ASP A 20 -17.22 -18.95 -7.42
N ASP A 21 -18.44 -18.87 -7.98
CA ASP A 21 -19.74 -19.01 -7.33
C ASP A 21 -20.41 -20.23 -7.98
N PRO A 22 -20.88 -21.22 -7.20
CA PRO A 22 -22.34 -21.33 -7.06
C PRO A 22 -22.84 -21.83 -5.67
N THR A 23 -23.96 -21.24 -5.21
CA THR A 23 -25.04 -21.82 -4.35
C THR A 23 -24.97 -21.68 -2.81
N GLN A 24 -26.14 -21.85 -2.15
CA GLN A 24 -26.53 -21.38 -0.81
C GLN A 24 -27.34 -22.44 0.00
N VAL A 25 -27.43 -22.44 1.34
CA VAL A 25 -26.70 -21.65 2.37
C VAL A 25 -26.00 -22.49 3.46
N PRO A 26 -26.62 -23.01 4.56
CA PRO A 26 -25.95 -22.87 5.87
C PRO A 26 -25.77 -24.12 6.75
N GLU A 27 -24.68 -24.15 7.52
CA GLU A 27 -24.72 -24.60 8.92
C GLU A 27 -23.65 -23.87 9.77
N GLU A 28 -24.02 -23.43 10.97
CA GLU A 28 -23.13 -22.92 12.03
C GLU A 28 -22.79 -24.10 12.98
N PRO A 29 -21.73 -24.10 13.82
CA PRO A 29 -21.74 -23.18 14.96
C PRO A 29 -20.38 -22.70 15.53
N ALA A 30 -20.52 -21.71 16.42
CA ALA A 30 -19.79 -21.53 17.68
C ALA A 30 -18.57 -20.59 17.72
N GLN A 31 -18.89 -19.33 18.05
CA GLN A 31 -18.31 -18.59 19.19
C GLN A 31 -16.79 -18.65 19.40
N ASN A 32 -16.09 -17.56 19.05
CA ASN A 32 -14.88 -17.18 19.76
C ASN A 32 -14.78 -15.64 19.90
N SER A 33 -15.09 -15.13 21.10
CA SER A 33 -15.24 -13.69 21.37
C SER A 33 -13.89 -13.02 21.62
N VAL A 34 -13.19 -12.66 20.55
CA VAL A 34 -11.98 -11.84 20.64
C VAL A 34 -12.37 -10.41 21.05
N LYS A 35 -12.09 -10.05 22.31
CA LYS A 35 -12.24 -8.68 22.82
C LYS A 35 -11.16 -7.78 22.24
N TYR A 36 -11.51 -6.98 21.24
CA TYR A 36 -10.63 -5.93 20.73
C TYR A 36 -10.53 -4.79 21.73
N LEU A 37 -9.30 -4.34 22.02
CA LEU A 37 -9.04 -3.17 22.84
C LEU A 37 -9.38 -1.90 22.05
N THR A 38 -10.46 -1.23 22.41
CA THR A 38 -10.88 0.04 21.84
C THR A 38 -9.89 1.15 22.24
N TRP A 39 -9.08 1.62 21.29
CA TRP A 39 -8.27 2.81 21.48
C TRP A 39 -9.16 4.04 21.61
N HIS A 40 -9.29 4.57 22.83
CA HIS A 40 -10.01 5.81 23.07
C HIS A 40 -9.24 6.99 22.49
N ARG A 41 -9.78 7.57 21.41
CA ARG A 41 -9.29 8.81 20.81
C ARG A 41 -9.56 9.98 21.75
N THR A 42 -8.55 10.40 22.52
CA THR A 42 -8.59 11.67 23.25
C THR A 42 -8.70 12.81 22.25
N ALA A 43 -9.77 13.60 22.34
CA ALA A 43 -9.94 14.78 21.50
C ALA A 43 -9.05 15.91 22.02
N SER A 44 -7.93 16.19 21.33
CA SER A 44 -7.11 17.37 21.62
C SER A 44 -7.80 18.64 21.09
N SER A 45 -7.74 19.71 21.89
CA SER A 45 -8.46 20.96 21.64
C SER A 45 -8.00 21.67 20.37
N ARG A 46 -8.98 22.11 19.57
CA ARG A 46 -8.76 23.02 18.43
C ARG A 46 -8.31 24.39 18.93
N SER A 47 -7.08 24.79 18.63
CA SER A 47 -6.67 26.21 18.65
C SER A 47 -6.68 26.76 17.22
N SER A 48 -7.18 27.98 17.03
CA SER A 48 -7.30 28.65 15.73
C SER A 48 -6.58 29.99 15.72
N SER A 49 -5.67 30.19 14.76
CA SER A 49 -5.06 31.47 14.34
C SER A 49 -4.14 31.17 13.13
N SER A 50 -4.03 31.95 12.06
CA SER A 50 -4.83 33.07 11.52
C SER A 50 -4.72 33.06 9.98
N ARG A 51 -5.49 33.89 9.26
CA ARG A 51 -5.40 34.05 7.80
C ARG A 51 -4.34 35.08 7.41
N ASN A 52 -3.75 34.92 6.21
CA ASN A 52 -3.84 35.95 5.15
C ASN A 52 -3.57 35.36 3.74
N PRO A 53 -4.02 36.00 2.63
CA PRO A 53 -4.00 35.42 1.27
C PRO A 53 -3.22 36.26 0.22
N VAL A 54 -3.34 35.85 -1.06
CA VAL A 54 -2.85 36.51 -2.31
C VAL A 54 -1.35 36.26 -2.63
N GLY A 55 -0.93 35.93 -3.85
CA GLY A 55 -1.69 35.57 -5.07
C GLY A 55 -0.84 35.51 -6.36
N ALA A 56 -1.48 35.10 -7.46
CA ALA A 56 -1.08 35.22 -8.88
C ALA A 56 0.09 34.39 -9.49
N ASN A 57 -0.33 33.38 -10.28
CA ASN A 57 0.08 33.10 -11.67
C ASN A 57 1.55 32.81 -12.06
N SER A 58 1.83 31.56 -12.47
CA SER A 58 2.65 31.25 -13.67
C SER A 58 2.25 29.88 -14.27
N ARG A 59 2.66 29.59 -15.50
CA ARG A 59 2.22 28.45 -16.34
C ARG A 59 3.31 27.39 -16.55
N ASP A 60 2.84 26.19 -16.93
CA ASP A 60 3.49 25.11 -17.69
C ASP A 60 4.60 24.24 -17.04
N ASP A 61 4.60 22.98 -17.52
CA ASP A 61 5.65 21.96 -17.52
C ASP A 61 6.13 21.32 -16.19
N THR A 62 5.29 20.47 -15.58
CA THR A 62 5.63 19.70 -14.34
C THR A 62 5.60 18.17 -14.49
N GLU A 63 5.93 17.61 -15.67
CA GLU A 63 5.92 16.14 -15.92
C GLU A 63 7.33 15.51 -16.10
N ALA A 64 8.41 16.24 -15.82
CA ALA A 64 9.78 15.72 -15.92
C ALA A 64 10.63 15.80 -14.63
N PHE A 65 10.21 16.58 -13.62
CA PHE A 65 11.06 16.91 -12.46
C PHE A 65 10.88 15.96 -11.26
N ALA A 66 9.77 15.23 -11.17
CA ALA A 66 9.43 14.40 -10.02
C ALA A 66 10.40 13.23 -9.77
N ASN A 67 11.12 12.77 -10.79
CA ASN A 67 12.04 11.64 -10.68
C ASN A 67 13.44 12.02 -10.17
N ASN A 68 13.83 13.30 -10.25
CA ASN A 68 15.18 13.76 -9.91
C ASN A 68 15.26 14.43 -8.53
N LEU A 69 14.13 14.83 -7.94
CA LEU A 69 14.11 15.44 -6.59
C LEU A 69 14.36 14.41 -5.47
N PHE A 70 14.12 13.12 -5.73
CA PHE A 70 14.39 12.05 -4.76
C PHE A 70 15.89 11.74 -4.56
N ASP A 71 16.77 12.30 -5.41
CA ASP A 71 18.23 12.12 -5.35
C ASP A 71 18.96 13.34 -4.75
N THR A 72 18.22 14.35 -4.25
CA THR A 72 18.81 15.35 -3.37
C THR A 72 18.91 14.78 -1.96
N SER A 73 19.89 13.89 -1.78
CA SER A 73 20.39 13.45 -0.49
C SER A 73 20.92 14.65 0.29
N CYS A 74 20.05 15.31 1.06
CA CYS A 74 20.47 16.32 2.01
C CYS A 74 21.14 15.62 3.18
N MET A 75 22.38 16.02 3.47
CA MET A 75 23.28 15.51 4.51
C MET A 75 22.76 15.78 5.94
N ILE A 76 21.60 15.24 6.26
CA ILE A 76 20.99 15.26 7.58
C ILE A 76 21.18 13.87 8.17
N SER A 77 21.83 13.80 9.33
CA SER A 77 22.00 12.59 10.14
C SER A 77 20.70 11.79 10.20
N GLU A 78 20.80 10.45 10.20
CA GLU A 78 19.68 9.50 10.16
C GLU A 78 18.67 9.72 11.30
N SER A 79 17.78 10.68 11.08
CA SER A 79 16.83 11.17 12.07
C SER A 79 15.53 10.39 11.94
N HIS A 80 14.87 10.13 13.07
CA HIS A 80 13.57 9.48 13.13
C HIS A 80 12.54 10.09 12.16
N ALA A 81 12.58 11.41 11.95
CA ALA A 81 11.74 12.08 10.97
C ALA A 81 11.99 11.60 9.53
N SER A 82 13.25 11.48 9.11
CA SER A 82 13.64 11.03 7.76
C SER A 82 13.21 9.59 7.47
N THR A 83 13.34 8.69 8.46
CA THR A 83 12.84 7.31 8.33
C THR A 83 11.32 7.27 8.19
N LEU A 84 10.58 8.10 8.94
CA LEU A 84 9.12 8.22 8.83
C LEU A 84 8.67 8.84 7.49
N ASP A 85 9.33 9.89 7.01
CA ASP A 85 9.04 10.53 5.72
C ASP A 85 9.25 9.54 4.55
N ARG A 86 10.35 8.79 4.59
CA ARG A 86 10.62 7.71 3.63
C ARG A 86 9.55 6.62 3.70
N LEU A 87 9.15 6.18 4.90
CA LEU A 87 8.10 5.18 5.09
C LEU A 87 6.77 5.65 4.48
N TYR A 88 6.34 6.87 4.78
CA TYR A 88 5.12 7.48 4.23
C TYR A 88 5.16 7.55 2.70
N ALA A 89 6.28 7.94 2.09
CA ALA A 89 6.43 7.97 0.63
C ALA A 89 6.26 6.58 -0.01
N TRP A 90 6.79 5.51 0.62
CA TRP A 90 6.58 4.14 0.15
C TRP A 90 5.15 3.65 0.34
N GLU A 91 4.49 3.97 1.45
CA GLU A 91 3.07 3.66 1.67
C GLU A 91 2.16 4.34 0.64
N ARG A 92 2.42 5.61 0.32
CA ARG A 92 1.72 6.34 -0.75
C ARG A 92 1.90 5.66 -2.11
N LYS A 93 3.13 5.28 -2.45
CA LYS A 93 3.44 4.56 -3.67
C LYS A 93 2.75 3.19 -3.73
N LEU A 94 2.69 2.46 -2.61
CA LEU A 94 1.97 1.18 -2.52
C LEU A 94 0.47 1.36 -2.79
N TYR A 95 -0.15 2.38 -2.19
CA TYR A 95 -1.56 2.70 -2.41
C TYR A 95 -1.87 2.98 -3.88
N ASP A 96 -1.05 3.79 -4.55
CA ASP A 96 -1.26 4.15 -5.96
C ASP A 96 -1.08 2.94 -6.89
N GLU A 97 -0.11 2.05 -6.62
CA GLU A 97 0.06 0.79 -7.35
C GLU A 97 -1.11 -0.20 -7.15
N VAL A 98 -1.59 -0.37 -5.91
CA VAL A 98 -2.77 -1.21 -5.61
C VAL A 98 -4.02 -0.66 -6.30
N LYS A 99 -4.20 0.67 -6.31
CA LYS A 99 -5.29 1.36 -6.99
C LYS A 99 -5.23 1.17 -8.51
N ALA A 100 -4.06 1.33 -9.12
CA ALA A 100 -3.85 1.09 -10.55
C ALA A 100 -4.09 -0.38 -10.92
N SER A 101 -3.57 -1.33 -10.12
CA SER A 101 -3.79 -2.77 -10.30
C SER A 101 -5.28 -3.14 -10.29
N LYS A 102 -6.07 -2.56 -9.36
CA LYS A 102 -7.53 -2.77 -9.32
C LYS A 102 -8.24 -2.31 -10.58
N ILE A 103 -7.82 -1.21 -11.21
CA ILE A 103 -8.38 -0.71 -12.47
C ILE A 103 -8.09 -1.70 -13.61
N ILE A 104 -6.84 -2.16 -13.74
CA ILE A 104 -6.45 -3.14 -14.77
C ILE A 104 -7.20 -4.46 -14.58
N ARG A 105 -7.38 -4.93 -13.32
CA ARG A 105 -8.17 -6.13 -12.99
C ARG A 105 -9.64 -6.00 -13.42
N ASN A 106 -10.24 -4.83 -13.23
CA ASN A 106 -11.62 -4.57 -13.67
C ASN A 106 -11.75 -4.54 -15.21
N GLU A 107 -10.77 -3.97 -15.92
CA GLU A 107 -10.73 -4.02 -17.37
C GLU A 107 -10.60 -5.47 -17.88
N TYR A 108 -9.66 -6.24 -17.31
CA TYR A 108 -9.49 -7.67 -17.62
C TYR A 108 -10.79 -8.46 -17.44
N ASN A 109 -11.47 -8.32 -16.30
CA ASN A 109 -12.74 -8.98 -16.02
C ASN A 109 -13.83 -8.61 -17.04
N THR A 110 -13.86 -7.34 -17.47
CA THR A 110 -14.80 -6.86 -18.51
C THR A 110 -14.47 -7.47 -19.88
N LYS A 111 -13.20 -7.47 -20.29
CA LYS A 111 -12.76 -8.06 -21.57
C LYS A 111 -12.98 -9.57 -21.62
N CYS A 112 -12.79 -10.28 -20.50
CA CYS A 112 -13.10 -11.70 -20.38
C CYS A 112 -14.60 -12.00 -20.55
N LYS A 113 -15.49 -11.18 -19.99
CA LYS A 113 -16.95 -11.28 -20.21
C LYS A 113 -17.31 -11.06 -21.69
N ILE A 114 -16.72 -10.05 -22.33
CA ILE A 114 -16.91 -9.76 -23.76
C ILE A 114 -16.41 -10.93 -24.62
N LEU A 115 -15.21 -11.45 -24.36
CA LEU A 115 -14.63 -12.57 -25.12
C LEU A 115 -15.55 -13.79 -25.13
N ARG A 116 -16.04 -14.22 -23.95
CA ARG A 116 -16.99 -15.34 -23.85
C ARG A 116 -18.28 -15.08 -24.64
N HIS A 117 -18.77 -13.84 -24.66
CA HIS A 117 -19.96 -13.47 -25.42
C HIS A 117 -19.72 -13.58 -26.94
N LEU A 118 -18.59 -13.08 -27.44
CA LEU A 118 -18.22 -13.17 -28.86
C LEU A 118 -17.99 -14.62 -29.31
N GLU A 119 -17.33 -15.43 -28.48
CA GLU A 119 -17.14 -16.86 -28.71
C GLU A 119 -18.48 -17.60 -28.76
N SER A 120 -19.42 -17.31 -27.84
CA SER A 120 -20.75 -17.94 -27.81
C SER A 120 -21.65 -17.58 -29.00
N LYS A 121 -21.43 -16.42 -29.63
CA LYS A 121 -22.26 -15.92 -30.75
C LYS A 121 -21.73 -16.31 -32.14
N GLY A 122 -20.56 -16.94 -32.23
CA GLY A 122 -19.92 -17.22 -33.52
C GLY A 122 -19.52 -15.96 -34.29
N GLU A 123 -19.09 -14.91 -33.58
CA GLU A 123 -18.60 -13.68 -34.22
C GLU A 123 -17.33 -13.94 -35.05
N LYS A 124 -17.01 -13.04 -35.99
CA LYS A 124 -15.83 -13.13 -36.88
C LYS A 124 -14.55 -13.43 -36.10
N THR A 125 -13.85 -14.51 -36.45
CA THR A 125 -12.62 -15.01 -35.78
C THR A 125 -11.61 -13.91 -35.47
N HIS A 126 -11.33 -13.03 -36.44
CA HIS A 126 -10.41 -11.88 -36.29
C HIS A 126 -10.79 -10.91 -35.14
N THR A 127 -12.06 -10.76 -34.80
CA THR A 127 -12.50 -9.94 -33.65
C THR A 127 -12.35 -10.67 -32.31
N ILE A 128 -12.54 -12.00 -32.31
CA ILE A 128 -12.27 -12.86 -31.16
C ILE A 128 -10.77 -12.84 -30.84
N ASP A 129 -9.90 -13.01 -31.85
CA ASP A 129 -8.44 -13.02 -31.67
C ASP A 129 -7.89 -11.67 -31.18
N LYS A 130 -8.39 -10.56 -31.72
CA LYS A 130 -8.08 -9.21 -31.20
C LYS A 130 -8.46 -9.08 -29.72
N THR A 131 -9.64 -9.56 -29.33
CA THR A 131 -10.08 -9.53 -27.93
C THR A 131 -9.21 -10.45 -27.05
N ARG A 132 -8.84 -11.63 -27.55
CA ARG A 132 -7.93 -12.58 -26.87
C ARG A 132 -6.53 -11.99 -26.65
N ALA A 133 -6.02 -11.21 -27.61
CA ALA A 133 -4.74 -10.50 -27.47
C ALA A 133 -4.79 -9.46 -26.34
N VAL A 134 -5.86 -8.64 -26.27
CA VAL A 134 -6.06 -7.66 -25.18
C VAL A 134 -6.19 -8.34 -23.81
N VAL A 135 -6.91 -9.46 -23.73
CA VAL A 135 -7.01 -10.26 -22.49
C VAL A 135 -5.63 -10.76 -22.03
N LYS A 136 -4.78 -11.23 -22.96
CA LYS A 136 -3.41 -11.67 -22.66
C LYS A 136 -2.50 -10.52 -22.19
N ASP A 137 -2.59 -9.34 -22.81
CA ASP A 137 -1.85 -8.13 -22.38
C ASP A 137 -2.23 -7.75 -20.94
N LEU A 138 -3.54 -7.57 -20.68
CA LEU A 138 -4.04 -7.19 -19.37
C LEU A 138 -3.64 -8.19 -18.28
N HIS A 139 -3.69 -9.50 -18.57
CA HIS A 139 -3.21 -10.54 -17.65
C HIS A 139 -1.71 -10.40 -17.34
N SER A 140 -0.89 -10.12 -18.35
CA SER A 140 0.55 -9.89 -18.16
C SER A 140 0.81 -8.65 -17.29
N ARG A 141 0.07 -7.56 -17.53
CA ARG A 141 0.16 -6.31 -16.76
C ARG A 141 -0.28 -6.49 -15.30
N ILE A 142 -1.33 -7.29 -15.03
CA ILE A 142 -1.73 -7.66 -13.66
C ILE A 142 -0.59 -8.40 -12.94
N ARG A 143 0.02 -9.39 -13.59
CA ARG A 143 1.15 -10.14 -13.01
C ARG A 143 2.35 -9.23 -12.69
N VAL A 144 2.69 -8.30 -13.59
CA VAL A 144 3.75 -7.30 -13.33
C VAL A 144 3.37 -6.39 -12.15
N ALA A 145 2.12 -5.93 -12.08
CA ALA A 145 1.65 -5.10 -10.96
C ALA A 145 1.74 -5.84 -9.61
N ILE A 146 1.41 -7.14 -9.55
CA ILE A 146 1.57 -7.97 -8.34
C ILE A 146 3.04 -7.98 -7.88
N HIS A 147 4.00 -8.20 -8.79
CA HIS A 147 5.43 -8.17 -8.44
C HIS A 147 5.91 -6.79 -7.97
N ARG A 148 5.38 -5.69 -8.53
CA ARG A 148 5.69 -4.33 -8.08
C ARG A 148 5.15 -4.05 -6.67
N ILE A 149 3.91 -4.45 -6.41
CA ILE A 149 3.26 -4.34 -5.10
C ILE A 149 4.02 -5.13 -4.03
N ASP A 150 4.43 -6.37 -4.33
CA ASP A 150 5.25 -7.21 -3.42
C ASP A 150 6.62 -6.57 -3.13
N SER A 151 7.31 -6.07 -4.16
CA SER A 151 8.61 -5.38 -4.01
C SER A 151 8.51 -4.13 -3.13
N ILE A 152 7.50 -3.29 -3.34
CA ILE A 152 7.24 -2.11 -2.50
C ILE A 152 6.89 -2.51 -1.06
N SER A 153 6.06 -3.53 -0.89
CA SER A 153 5.65 -4.02 0.43
C SER A 153 6.87 -4.52 1.22
N LYS A 154 7.76 -5.28 0.58
CA LYS A 154 9.03 -5.71 1.17
C LYS A 154 9.92 -4.53 1.55
N ARG A 155 9.99 -3.48 0.73
CA ARG A 155 10.76 -2.28 1.08
C ARG A 155 10.21 -1.57 2.32
N ILE A 156 8.88 -1.51 2.48
CA ILE A 156 8.22 -0.98 3.69
C ILE A 156 8.54 -1.86 4.91
N GLU A 157 8.44 -3.19 4.77
CA GLU A 157 8.80 -4.14 5.83
C GLU A 157 10.27 -3.97 6.27
N GLU A 158 11.21 -3.83 5.32
CA GLU A 158 12.62 -3.58 5.62
C GLU A 158 12.86 -2.27 6.36
N LEU A 159 12.24 -1.16 5.93
CA LEU A 159 12.38 0.13 6.61
C LEU A 159 11.83 0.07 8.04
N ARG A 160 10.68 -0.58 8.22
CA ARG A 160 10.07 -0.76 9.55
C ARG A 160 10.96 -1.61 10.46
N ASP A 161 11.44 -2.75 9.97
CA ASP A 161 12.10 -3.76 10.80
C ASP A 161 13.61 -3.49 10.99
N LYS A 162 14.27 -2.77 10.08
CA LYS A 162 15.73 -2.50 10.11
C LYS A 162 16.10 -1.07 10.51
N GLU A 163 15.23 -0.08 10.30
CA GLU A 163 15.51 1.32 10.65
C GLU A 163 14.58 1.80 11.78
N LEU A 164 13.25 1.73 11.59
CA LEU A 164 12.30 2.31 12.56
C LEU A 164 12.26 1.54 13.89
N GLN A 165 12.31 0.21 13.88
CA GLN A 165 12.30 -0.59 15.11
C GLN A 165 13.50 -0.28 16.03
N PRO A 166 14.78 -0.39 15.61
CA PRO A 166 15.92 -0.10 16.50
C PRO A 166 15.94 1.36 16.97
N GLN A 167 15.51 2.30 16.12
CA GLN A 167 15.34 3.70 16.51
C GLN A 167 14.35 3.90 17.67
N LEU A 168 13.27 3.12 17.73
CA LEU A 168 12.31 3.15 18.84
C LEU A 168 12.86 2.46 20.09
N GLU A 169 13.64 1.39 19.93
CA GLU A 169 14.30 0.69 21.03
C GLU A 169 15.33 1.59 21.73
N GLU A 170 16.19 2.28 20.96
CA GLU A 170 17.16 3.27 21.47
C GLU A 170 16.47 4.42 22.21
N LEU A 171 15.37 4.95 21.66
CA LEU A 171 14.61 6.06 22.27
C LEU A 171 14.01 5.64 23.63
N ILE A 172 13.58 4.38 23.76
CA ILE A 172 13.07 3.83 25.04
C ILE A 172 14.22 3.65 26.04
N GLU A 173 15.35 3.07 25.62
CA GLU A 173 16.51 2.86 26.49
C GLU A 173 17.09 4.18 27.01
N GLY A 174 17.32 5.16 26.14
CA GLY A 174 17.81 6.49 26.53
C GLY A 174 16.85 7.23 27.48
N SER A 175 15.54 7.03 27.31
CA SER A 175 14.52 7.56 28.22
C SER A 175 14.60 6.91 29.61
N ILE A 176 14.78 5.59 29.67
CA ILE A 176 14.90 4.85 30.94
C ILE A 176 16.18 5.25 31.68
N ILE A 177 17.32 5.31 31.00
CA ILE A 177 18.61 5.75 31.58
C ILE A 177 18.48 7.17 32.16
N THR A 178 17.82 8.08 31.44
CA THR A 178 17.60 9.46 31.89
C THR A 178 16.72 9.56 33.14
N VAL A 179 15.72 8.67 33.28
CA VAL A 179 14.85 8.62 34.48
C VAL A 179 15.61 8.02 35.68
N LEU A 180 16.33 6.91 35.49
CA LEU A 180 17.11 6.28 36.55
C LEU A 180 18.25 7.19 37.05
N GLY A 181 18.93 7.89 36.13
CA GLY A 181 19.95 8.87 36.50
C GLY A 181 19.41 10.01 37.36
N LYS A 182 18.19 10.51 37.08
CA LYS A 182 17.53 11.53 37.92
C LYS A 182 17.12 10.97 39.29
N GLN A 183 16.68 9.72 39.35
CA GLN A 183 16.26 9.08 40.61
C GLN A 183 17.44 8.77 41.55
N ALA A 184 18.65 8.57 41.01
CA ALA A 184 19.88 8.28 41.77
C ALA A 184 20.62 9.53 42.30
N ILE A 185 20.16 10.75 41.95
CA ILE A 185 20.76 12.03 42.37
C ILE A 185 19.85 12.74 43.40
N SER A 186 18.77 12.08 43.86
CA SER A 186 17.82 12.56 44.88
C SER A 186 17.78 11.64 46.10
#